data_AF-A0A4Y8PTE7-F1
#
_entry.id   AF-A0A4Y8PTE7-F1
#
_cell.length_a   1.000
_cell.length_b   1.000
_cell.length_c   1.000
_cell.angle_alpha   90.00
_cell.angle_beta   90.00
_cell.angle_gamma   90.00
#
_symmetry.space_group_name_H-M   'P 1'
#
loop_
_entity.id
_entity.type
_entity.pdbx_description
1 polymer ?
#
loop_
_entity_poly.entity_id
_entity_poly.type
_entity_poly.pdbx_seq_one_letter_code
_entity_poly.pdbx_strand_id
1 'polypeptide(L)'
;MELGNIDPELLKLARRLNLKDTLPQTALERNSLFYPLVTYVNHTIALSLSGSYDAVALFISRADKELNILIGKNKADEVYLPLCQKYLSMLSNHLIKHALLGEQGVSMLPDKYLDEL
;
A
#
# COMPACT_ATOMS: atom_id res chain seq x y z
N MET A 1 -20.06 -11.13 -8.87
CA MET A 1 -19.15 -10.94 -7.72
C MET A 1 -18.91 -9.44 -7.66
N GLU A 2 -19.70 -8.73 -6.85
CA GLU A 2 -19.47 -7.30 -6.65
C GLU A 2 -18.15 -7.18 -5.89
N LEU A 3 -17.14 -6.63 -6.56
CA LEU A 3 -15.91 -6.19 -5.90
C LEU A 3 -16.38 -5.25 -4.80
N GLY A 4 -16.25 -5.65 -3.53
CA GLY A 4 -16.68 -4.83 -2.40
C GLY A 4 -16.17 -3.40 -2.57
N ASN A 5 -17.01 -2.40 -2.29
CA ASN A 5 -16.88 -0.96 -2.63
C ASN A 5 -15.49 -0.32 -2.39
N ILE A 6 -14.43 -0.76 -3.08
CA ILE A 6 -13.14 -0.10 -3.07
C ILE A 6 -13.29 1.19 -3.86
N ASP A 7 -12.80 2.27 -3.28
CA ASP A 7 -12.80 3.59 -3.91
C ASP A 7 -12.24 3.52 -5.35
N PRO A 8 -12.97 4.00 -6.38
CA PRO A 8 -12.48 4.02 -7.75
C PRO A 8 -11.12 4.69 -7.92
N GLU A 9 -10.79 5.70 -7.12
CA GLU A 9 -9.48 6.35 -7.14
C GLU A 9 -8.39 5.44 -6.55
N LEU A 10 -8.69 4.63 -5.52
CA LEU A 10 -7.76 3.60 -5.04
C LEU A 10 -7.45 2.57 -6.11
N LEU A 11 -8.46 2.14 -6.88
CA LEU A 11 -8.27 1.22 -8.00
C LEU A 11 -7.42 1.83 -9.12
N LYS A 12 -7.60 3.13 -9.41
CA LYS A 12 -6.74 3.85 -10.37
C LYS A 12 -5.29 3.89 -9.92
N LEU A 13 -5.04 4.18 -8.63
CA LEU A 13 -3.68 4.18 -8.06
C LEU A 13 -3.06 2.78 -8.07
N ALA A 14 -3.80 1.76 -7.64
CA ALA A 14 -3.36 0.36 -7.65
C ALA A 14 -2.94 -0.10 -9.05
N ARG A 15 -3.71 0.27 -10.08
CA ARG A 15 -3.35 0.01 -11.48
C ARG A 15 -2.08 0.76 -11.87
N ARG A 16 -1.99 2.06 -11.57
CA ARG A 16 -0.84 2.89 -11.92
C ARG A 16 0.46 2.37 -11.31
N LEU A 17 0.44 1.92 -10.06
CA LEU A 17 1.58 1.31 -9.36
C LEU A 17 2.15 0.08 -10.06
N ASN A 18 1.35 -0.60 -10.88
CA ASN A 18 1.74 -1.81 -11.60
C ASN A 18 2.00 -1.58 -13.10
N LEU A 19 1.95 -0.33 -13.57
CA LEU A 19 2.31 0.00 -14.95
C LEU A 19 3.81 -0.03 -15.14
N LYS A 20 4.25 -0.48 -16.32
CA LYS A 20 5.66 -0.56 -16.71
C LYS A 20 6.41 0.77 -16.54
N ASP A 21 5.76 1.89 -16.83
CA ASP A 21 6.38 3.23 -16.78
C ASP A 21 6.42 3.83 -15.37
N THR A 22 5.83 3.15 -14.39
CA THR A 22 5.79 3.58 -12.99
C THR A 22 6.59 2.65 -12.09
N LEU A 23 6.62 1.36 -12.41
CA LEU A 23 7.34 0.35 -11.64
C LEU A 23 8.86 0.56 -11.83
N PRO A 24 9.66 0.58 -10.74
CA PRO A 24 11.10 0.74 -10.88
C PRO A 24 11.70 -0.39 -11.71
N GLN A 25 12.75 -0.08 -12.47
CA GLN A 25 13.44 -1.10 -13.26
C GLN A 25 13.92 -2.24 -12.35
N THR A 26 13.77 -3.48 -12.80
CA THR A 26 14.09 -4.72 -12.06
C THR A 26 13.29 -4.94 -10.77
N ALA A 27 12.28 -4.15 -10.43
CA ALA A 27 11.60 -4.25 -9.13
C ALA A 27 10.84 -5.57 -8.89
N LEU A 28 10.60 -6.37 -9.95
CA LEU A 28 10.03 -7.73 -9.84
C LEU A 28 11.10 -8.83 -9.65
N GLU A 29 12.38 -8.49 -9.75
CA GLU A 29 13.48 -9.41 -9.49
C GLU A 29 13.72 -9.52 -7.97
N ARG A 30 13.90 -10.74 -7.45
CA ARG A 30 14.01 -10.98 -6.00
C ARG A 30 15.23 -10.31 -5.34
N ASN A 31 16.27 -10.04 -6.11
CA ASN A 31 17.48 -9.32 -5.67
C ASN A 31 17.32 -7.80 -5.70
N SER A 32 16.20 -7.28 -6.24
CA SER A 32 15.95 -5.85 -6.26
C SER A 32 15.61 -5.32 -4.88
N LEU A 33 16.18 -4.15 -4.57
CA LEU A 33 15.88 -3.42 -3.33
C LEU A 33 14.41 -2.97 -3.26
N PHE A 34 13.73 -2.83 -4.40
CA PHE A 34 12.31 -2.42 -4.45
C PHE A 34 11.35 -3.61 -4.32
N TYR A 35 11.83 -4.84 -4.48
CA TYR A 35 10.99 -6.04 -4.49
C TYR A 35 10.13 -6.20 -3.23
N PRO A 36 10.63 -5.97 -2.00
CA PRO A 36 9.80 -6.03 -0.80
C PRO A 36 8.65 -5.01 -0.83
N LEU A 37 8.92 -3.75 -1.18
CA LEU A 37 7.90 -2.70 -1.24
C LEU A 37 6.83 -3.03 -2.29
N VAL A 38 7.25 -3.37 -3.52
CA VAL A 38 6.33 -3.76 -4.60
C VAL A 38 5.46 -4.94 -4.17
N THR A 39 6.06 -5.95 -3.56
CA THR A 39 5.35 -7.13 -3.08
C THR A 39 4.32 -6.77 -2.03
N TYR A 40 4.69 -5.96 -1.02
CA TYR A 40 3.76 -5.59 0.06
C TYR A 40 2.62 -4.72 -0.45
N VAL A 41 2.89 -3.76 -1.33
CA VAL A 41 1.85 -2.96 -2.01
C VAL A 41 0.91 -3.86 -2.83
N ASN A 42 1.43 -4.86 -3.54
CA ASN A 42 0.57 -5.77 -4.30
C ASN A 42 -0.24 -6.71 -3.41
N HIS A 43 0.25 -7.07 -2.22
CA HIS A 43 -0.52 -7.81 -1.24
C HIS A 43 -1.68 -6.97 -0.69
N THR A 44 -1.49 -5.68 -0.42
CA THR A 44 -2.60 -4.84 0.04
C THR A 44 -3.71 -4.78 -1.02
N ILE A 45 -3.36 -4.61 -2.30
CA ILE A 45 -4.32 -4.64 -3.42
C ILE A 45 -5.11 -5.97 -3.43
N ALA A 46 -4.41 -7.11 -3.44
CA ALA A 46 -5.04 -8.42 -3.54
C ALA A 46 -5.95 -8.74 -2.33
N LEU A 47 -5.50 -8.39 -1.12
CA LEU A 47 -6.25 -8.62 0.11
C LEU A 47 -7.45 -7.70 0.25
N SER A 48 -7.36 -6.43 -0.23
CA SER A 48 -8.50 -5.52 -0.29
C SER A 48 -9.60 -6.06 -1.21
N LEU A 49 -9.24 -6.60 -2.38
CA LEU A 49 -10.20 -7.21 -3.31
C LEU A 49 -10.86 -8.47 -2.71
N SER A 50 -10.15 -9.15 -1.80
CA SER A 50 -10.62 -10.37 -1.13
C SER A 50 -11.36 -10.08 0.18
N GLY A 51 -11.50 -8.81 0.60
CA GLY A 51 -12.15 -8.43 1.85
C GLY A 51 -11.36 -8.79 3.12
N SER A 52 -10.08 -9.16 3.01
CA SER A 52 -9.24 -9.58 4.14
C SER A 52 -8.56 -8.38 4.81
N TYR A 53 -9.36 -7.43 5.33
CA TYR A 53 -8.92 -6.08 5.68
C TYR A 53 -7.91 -6.01 6.84
N ASP A 54 -7.98 -6.86 7.86
CA ASP A 54 -6.96 -6.88 8.93
C ASP A 54 -5.58 -7.29 8.38
N ALA A 55 -5.56 -8.22 7.41
CA ALA A 55 -4.33 -8.55 6.71
C ALA A 55 -3.85 -7.40 5.81
N VAL A 56 -4.77 -6.60 5.26
CA VAL A 56 -4.40 -5.36 4.55
C VAL A 56 -3.64 -4.42 5.48
N ALA A 57 -4.11 -4.19 6.71
CA ALA A 57 -3.43 -3.33 7.68
C ALA A 57 -2.01 -3.82 8.01
N LEU A 58 -1.81 -5.13 8.19
CA LEU A 58 -0.47 -5.72 8.34
C LEU A 58 0.45 -5.38 7.15
N PHE A 59 -0.05 -5.52 5.92
CA PHE A 59 0.75 -5.26 4.73
C PHE A 59 0.95 -3.76 4.45
N ILE A 60 0.05 -2.88 4.89
CA ILE A 60 0.28 -1.43 4.92
C ILE A 60 1.47 -1.12 5.83
N SER A 61 1.50 -1.67 7.05
CA SER A 61 2.60 -1.47 8.00
C SER A 61 3.95 -1.93 7.44
N ARG A 62 3.97 -3.09 6.78
CA ARG A 62 5.17 -3.62 6.11
C ARG A 62 5.61 -2.76 4.93
N ALA A 63 4.67 -2.35 4.07
CA ALA A 63 4.97 -1.48 2.94
C ALA A 63 5.51 -0.13 3.41
N ASP A 64 4.93 0.45 4.47
CA ASP A 64 5.38 1.72 5.02
C ASP A 64 6.81 1.65 5.55
N LYS A 65 7.13 0.57 6.28
CA LYS A 65 8.48 0.33 6.77
C LYS A 65 9.50 0.28 5.62
N GLU A 66 9.22 -0.47 4.57
CA GLU A 66 10.12 -0.56 3.40
C GLU A 66 10.23 0.76 2.64
N LEU A 67 9.12 1.50 2.52
CA LEU A 67 9.10 2.84 1.94
C LEU A 67 10.04 3.78 2.70
N ASN A 68 9.95 3.83 4.03
CA ASN A 68 10.81 4.65 4.87
C ASN A 68 12.30 4.23 4.76
N ILE A 69 12.58 2.92 4.65
CA ILE A 69 13.95 2.41 4.40
C ILE A 69 14.49 2.92 3.06
N LEU A 70 13.70 2.87 1.99
CA LEU A 70 14.11 3.30 0.65
C LEU A 70 14.33 4.81 0.58
N ILE A 71 13.43 5.60 1.19
CA ILE A 71 13.57 7.05 1.34
C ILE A 71 14.84 7.38 2.13
N GLY A 72 15.07 6.72 3.27
CA GLY A 72 16.26 6.95 4.11
C GLY A 72 17.58 6.57 3.42
N LYS A 73 17.56 5.61 2.48
CA LYS A 73 18.72 5.26 1.64
C LYS A 73 18.94 6.22 0.47
N ASN A 74 18.17 7.32 0.40
CA ASN A 74 18.17 8.28 -0.70
C ASN A 74 18.06 7.61 -2.08
N LYS A 75 17.26 6.54 -2.17
CA LYS A 75 16.96 5.91 -3.45
C LYS A 75 15.94 6.78 -4.16
N ALA A 76 16.45 7.70 -4.98
CA ALA A 76 15.67 8.61 -5.79
C ALA A 76 14.87 7.82 -6.84
N ASP A 77 13.69 7.37 -6.45
CA ASP A 77 12.61 7.08 -7.40
C ASP A 77 11.51 8.11 -7.15
N GLU A 78 11.52 9.14 -8.00
CA GLU A 78 10.65 10.31 -7.92
C GLU A 78 9.19 10.00 -8.31
N VAL A 79 8.92 8.79 -8.81
CA VAL A 79 7.61 8.41 -9.33
C VAL A 79 6.95 7.36 -8.43
N TYR A 80 7.63 6.25 -8.18
CA TYR A 80 7.09 5.09 -7.50
C TYR A 80 6.90 5.32 -5.99
N LEU A 81 7.91 5.89 -5.30
CA LEU A 81 7.84 6.07 -3.85
C LEU A 81 6.72 7.06 -3.45
N PRO A 82 6.58 8.24 -4.08
CA PRO A 82 5.46 9.13 -3.76
C PRO A 82 4.10 8.51 -4.09
N LEU A 83 4.03 7.70 -5.15
CA LEU A 83 2.79 7.02 -5.51
C LEU A 83 2.41 5.94 -4.49
N CYS A 84 3.39 5.19 -3.97
CA CYS A 84 3.18 4.24 -2.88
C CYS A 84 2.68 4.97 -1.63
N GLN A 85 3.33 6.07 -1.24
CA GLN A 85 2.92 6.86 -0.08
C GLN A 85 1.46 7.33 -0.20
N LYS A 86 1.11 7.91 -1.35
CA LYS A 86 -0.26 8.36 -1.64
C LYS A 86 -1.26 7.21 -1.57
N TYR A 87 -0.94 6.08 -2.18
CA TYR A 87 -1.81 4.90 -2.19
C TYR A 87 -2.02 4.34 -0.77
N LEU A 88 -0.97 4.18 0.02
CA LEU A 88 -1.06 3.67 1.39
C LEU A 88 -1.89 4.60 2.28
N SER A 89 -1.69 5.92 2.19
CA SER A 89 -2.50 6.90 2.92
C SER A 89 -3.98 6.81 2.54
N MET A 90 -4.30 6.83 1.25
CA MET A 90 -5.69 6.73 0.79
C MET A 90 -6.33 5.40 1.19
N LEU A 91 -5.55 4.30 1.17
CA LEU A 91 -6.06 2.98 1.53
C LEU A 91 -6.37 2.91 3.01
N SER A 92 -5.47 3.38 3.88
CA SER A 92 -5.71 3.47 5.32
C SER A 92 -6.97 4.29 5.62
N ASN A 93 -7.11 5.47 5.00
CA ASN A 93 -8.27 6.33 5.19
C ASN A 93 -9.58 5.64 4.76
N HIS A 94 -9.56 4.92 3.64
CA HIS A 94 -10.71 4.14 3.19
C HIS A 94 -11.08 3.04 4.18
N LEU A 95 -10.10 2.28 4.68
CA LEU A 95 -10.32 1.23 5.67
C LEU A 95 -10.95 1.77 6.97
N ILE A 96 -10.45 2.92 7.44
CA ILE A 96 -10.91 3.58 8.66
C ILE A 96 -12.32 4.18 8.46
N LYS A 97 -12.51 5.00 7.42
CA LYS A 97 -13.77 5.71 7.15
C LYS A 97 -14.97 4.76 7.00
N HIS A 98 -14.72 3.57 6.46
CA HIS A 98 -15.74 2.55 6.26
C HIS A 98 -15.77 1.48 7.36
N ALA A 99 -15.03 1.67 8.46
CA ALA A 99 -14.94 0.75 9.59
C ALA A 99 -14.68 -0.72 9.15
N LEU A 100 -13.76 -0.89 8.20
CA LEU A 100 -13.46 -2.19 7.59
C LEU A 100 -12.47 -3.03 8.42
N LEU A 101 -11.84 -2.44 9.43
CA LEU A 101 -10.85 -3.07 10.28
C LEU A 101 -11.48 -3.57 11.59
N GLY A 102 -11.04 -4.74 12.04
CA GLY A 102 -11.21 -5.16 13.43
C GLY A 102 -10.20 -4.48 14.36
N GLU A 103 -10.35 -4.69 15.67
CA GLU A 103 -9.44 -4.14 16.68
C GLU A 103 -7.97 -4.48 16.39
N GLN A 104 -7.72 -5.72 15.97
CA GLN A 104 -6.39 -6.16 15.58
C GLN A 104 -5.86 -5.38 14.37
N GLY A 105 -6.66 -5.19 13.33
CA GLY A 105 -6.27 -4.42 12.15
C GLY A 105 -5.96 -2.96 12.48
N VAL A 106 -6.75 -2.32 13.35
CA VAL A 106 -6.49 -0.94 13.82
C VAL A 106 -5.13 -0.86 14.51
N SER A 107 -4.82 -1.82 15.39
CA SER A 107 -3.53 -1.85 16.11
C SER A 107 -2.30 -2.06 15.23
N MET A 108 -2.48 -2.51 13.98
CA MET A 108 -1.40 -2.75 13.03
C MET A 108 -1.08 -1.54 12.15
N LEU A 109 -2.02 -0.61 11.99
CA LEU A 109 -1.78 0.58 11.16
C LEU A 109 -0.71 1.47 11.80
N PRO A 110 0.25 1.98 11.00
CA PRO A 110 1.17 3.02 11.48
C PRO A 110 0.42 4.26 11.97
N ASP A 111 0.84 4.83 13.10
CA ASP A 111 0.20 5.99 13.77
C ASP A 111 -0.09 7.16 12.83
N LYS A 112 0.82 7.45 11.90
CA LYS A 112 0.66 8.53 10.92
C LYS A 112 -0.55 8.40 9.98
N TYR A 113 -1.20 7.24 9.95
CA TYR A 113 -2.43 6.99 9.21
C TYR A 113 -3.69 6.97 10.10
N LEU A 114 -3.52 7.08 11.41
CA LEU A 114 -4.60 7.18 12.40
C LEU A 114 -4.93 8.65 12.73
N ASP A 115 -3.97 9.56 12.55
CA ASP A 115 -4.09 10.99 12.90
C ASP A 115 -5.06 11.79 12.01
N GLU A 116 -5.67 11.17 10.98
CA GLU A 116 -6.68 11.78 10.11
C GLU A 116 -8.15 11.44 10.50
N LEU A 117 -8.34 10.83 11.68
CA LEU A 117 -9.65 10.59 12.32
C LEU A 117 -10.22 11.83 13.03
#